data_AF-A0A967SK21-F1
#
_entry.id   AF-A0A967SK21-F1
#
_cell.length_a   1.000
_cell.length_b   1.000
_cell.length_c   1.000
_cell.angle_alpha   90.00
_cell.angle_beta   90.00
_cell.angle_gamma   90.00
#
_symmetry.space_group_name_H-M   'P 1'
#
loop_
_entity.id
_entity.type
_entity.pdbx_description
1 polymer ?
#
loop_
_entity_poly.entity_id
_entity_poly.type
_entity_poly.pdbx_seq_one_letter_code
_entity_poly.pdbx_strand_id
1 'polypeptide(L)'
;LQGDAEDPIIRPVYDSQESIYQALVADLETALGLFDPSATSWGSEDLIYGGDIGLWMKFANSLKLRMAMRISDVAPSQAQTWAEEAASHPAGLITDNSESASLVFLSGSPNQ
;
A
#
# COMPACT_ATOMS: atom_id res chain seq x y z
N LEU A 1 2.14 23.66 -0.34
CA LEU A 1 2.70 22.97 0.84
C LEU A 1 2.24 23.72 2.07
N GLN A 2 1.05 23.38 2.56
CA GLN A 2 0.43 24.09 3.68
C GLN A 2 0.77 23.31 4.96
N GLY A 3 2.04 23.43 5.35
CA GLY A 3 2.43 23.24 6.74
C GLY A 3 2.19 24.56 7.47
N ASP A 4 1.95 24.46 8.78
CA ASP A 4 1.84 25.58 9.73
C ASP A 4 0.42 26.10 9.99
N ALA A 5 -0.44 25.21 10.50
CA ALA A 5 -1.34 25.54 11.61
C ALA A 5 -1.92 24.23 12.16
N GLU A 6 -1.45 23.79 13.32
CA GLU A 6 -2.19 23.07 14.38
C GLU A 6 -1.15 22.77 15.48
N ASP A 7 -1.45 23.09 16.74
CA ASP A 7 -0.57 22.78 17.87
C ASP A 7 -0.14 21.30 17.84
N PRO A 8 1.13 20.97 18.16
CA PRO A 8 1.62 19.61 18.09
C PRO A 8 0.72 18.68 18.92
N ILE A 9 0.09 17.70 18.26
CA ILE A 9 -0.71 16.66 18.92
C ILE A 9 0.26 15.78 19.72
N ILE A 10 0.51 16.15 20.97
CA ILE A 10 1.40 15.41 21.87
C ILE A 10 0.76 14.13 22.43
N ARG A 11 -0.53 13.91 22.16
CA ARG A 11 -1.31 12.73 22.58
C ARG A 11 -2.29 12.32 21.47
N PRO A 12 -1.85 11.55 20.46
CA PRO A 12 -2.75 11.07 19.41
C PRO A 12 -3.85 10.19 20.02
N VAL A 13 -5.07 10.32 19.48
CA VAL A 13 -6.21 9.47 19.84
C VAL A 13 -6.06 8.12 19.13
N TYR A 14 -6.52 7.05 19.78
CA TYR A 14 -6.57 5.73 19.17
C TYR A 14 -7.85 5.57 18.34
N ASP A 15 -7.67 5.23 17.07
CA ASP A 15 -8.76 4.83 16.18
C ASP A 15 -9.15 3.36 16.41
N SER A 16 -10.37 3.01 16.03
CA SER A 16 -10.81 1.62 16.08
C SER A 16 -10.08 0.80 15.01
N GLN A 17 -9.92 -0.50 15.24
CA GLN A 17 -9.32 -1.37 14.21
C GLN A 17 -10.14 -1.32 12.92
N GLU A 18 -11.47 -1.32 13.00
CA GLU A 18 -12.35 -1.22 11.82
C GLU A 18 -12.08 0.05 11.00
N SER A 19 -12.01 1.22 11.64
CA SER A 19 -11.76 2.48 10.93
C SER A 19 -10.36 2.52 10.33
N ILE A 20 -9.37 1.90 10.98
CA ILE A 20 -8.01 1.76 10.43
C ILE A 20 -8.03 0.91 9.15
N TYR A 21 -8.73 -0.23 9.12
CA TYR A 21 -8.80 -1.06 7.92
C TYR A 21 -9.50 -0.34 6.76
N GLN A 22 -10.59 0.38 7.05
CA GLN A 22 -11.29 1.18 6.04
C GLN A 22 -10.41 2.29 5.48
N ALA A 23 -9.73 3.05 6.35
CA ALA A 23 -8.84 4.12 5.93
C ALA A 23 -7.67 3.61 5.08
N LEU A 24 -7.02 2.53 5.52
CA LEU A 24 -5.90 1.93 4.78
C LEU A 24 -6.31 1.42 3.39
N VAL A 25 -7.50 0.82 3.23
CA VAL A 25 -7.98 0.40 1.89
C VAL A 25 -8.29 1.62 1.02
N ALA A 26 -8.88 2.67 1.59
CA ALA A 26 -9.13 3.92 0.86
C ALA A 26 -7.83 4.62 0.42
N ASP A 27 -6.80 4.58 1.25
CA ASP A 27 -5.46 5.10 0.93
C ASP A 27 -4.83 4.30 -0.22
N LEU A 28 -4.97 2.97 -0.20
CA LEU A 28 -4.48 2.10 -1.30
C LEU A 28 -5.21 2.39 -2.62
N GLU A 29 -6.52 2.59 -2.59
CA GLU A 29 -7.30 2.95 -3.79
C GLU A 29 -6.90 4.33 -4.32
N THR A 30 -6.70 5.29 -3.42
CA THR A 30 -6.22 6.62 -3.78
C THR A 30 -4.83 6.53 -4.43
N ALA A 31 -3.91 5.77 -3.84
CA ALA A 31 -2.58 5.55 -4.39
C ALA A 31 -2.64 4.90 -5.78
N LEU A 32 -3.46 3.86 -5.97
CA LEU A 32 -3.66 3.21 -7.27
C LEU A 32 -4.22 4.16 -8.34
N GLY A 33 -5.07 5.11 -7.95
CA GLY A 33 -5.58 6.15 -8.85
C GLY A 33 -4.58 7.27 -9.17
N LEU A 34 -3.57 7.47 -8.32
CA LEU A 34 -2.52 8.49 -8.50
C LEU A 34 -1.27 7.95 -9.21
N PHE A 35 -1.02 6.65 -9.15
CA PHE A 35 0.15 6.05 -9.79
C PHE A 35 0.09 6.17 -11.32
N ASP A 36 1.13 6.78 -11.88
CA ASP A 36 1.34 6.90 -13.32
C ASP A 36 2.70 6.27 -13.68
N PRO A 37 2.71 5.07 -14.30
CA PRO A 37 3.94 4.41 -14.73
C PRO A 37 4.76 5.20 -15.77
N SER A 38 4.17 6.23 -16.39
CA SER A 38 4.86 7.10 -17.36
C SER A 38 5.50 8.34 -16.73
N ALA A 39 5.20 8.63 -15.46
CA ALA A 39 5.79 9.74 -14.73
C ALA A 39 7.26 9.49 -14.38
N THR A 40 7.98 10.56 -13.99
CA THR A 40 9.34 10.41 -13.46
C THR A 40 9.28 9.59 -12.16
N SER A 41 9.98 8.45 -12.14
CA SER A 41 10.00 7.56 -10.98
C SER A 41 11.05 7.96 -9.95
N TRP A 42 10.95 7.36 -8.76
CA TRP A 42 11.93 7.51 -7.67
C TRP A 42 13.29 6.87 -7.98
N GLY A 43 13.39 6.07 -9.05
CA GLY A 43 14.63 5.42 -9.49
C GLY A 43 15.38 4.74 -8.35
N SER A 44 16.66 5.07 -8.19
CA SER A 44 17.54 4.47 -7.18
C SER A 44 17.21 4.85 -5.72
N GLU A 45 16.33 5.82 -5.48
CA GLU A 45 15.89 6.16 -4.12
C GLU A 45 14.88 5.13 -3.59
N ASP A 46 14.25 4.35 -4.47
CA ASP A 46 13.41 3.22 -4.11
C ASP A 46 14.25 1.93 -3.98
N LEU A 47 14.42 1.48 -2.73
CA LEU A 47 15.19 0.29 -2.38
C LEU A 47 14.42 -1.03 -2.54
N ILE A 48 13.13 -0.98 -2.88
CA ILE A 48 12.28 -2.17 -3.02
C ILE A 48 12.14 -2.55 -4.49
N TYR A 49 11.66 -1.61 -5.31
CA TYR A 49 11.35 -1.85 -6.72
C TYR A 49 12.16 -1.02 -7.70
N GLY A 50 13.15 -0.24 -7.23
CA GLY A 50 14.02 0.55 -8.09
C GLY A 50 13.27 1.60 -8.92
N GLY A 51 12.11 2.06 -8.43
CA GLY A 51 11.26 3.02 -9.10
C GLY A 51 10.28 2.38 -10.09
N ASP A 52 10.11 1.06 -10.11
CA ASP A 52 9.07 0.40 -10.89
C ASP A 52 7.69 0.62 -10.23
N ILE A 53 6.97 1.63 -10.73
CA ILE A 53 5.63 1.99 -10.27
C ILE A 53 4.63 0.84 -10.52
N GLY A 54 4.81 0.06 -11.58
CA GLY A 54 3.94 -1.09 -11.87
C GLY A 54 4.00 -2.14 -10.78
N LEU A 55 5.20 -2.41 -10.25
CA LEU A 55 5.38 -3.30 -9.09
C LEU A 55 4.77 -2.71 -7.81
N TRP A 56 4.85 -1.40 -7.60
CA TRP A 56 4.14 -0.74 -6.49
C TRP A 56 2.61 -0.86 -6.59
N MET A 57 2.04 -0.76 -7.80
CA MET A 57 0.61 -0.97 -8.03
C MET A 57 0.19 -2.42 -7.73
N LYS A 58 0.99 -3.41 -8.16
CA LYS A 58 0.76 -4.83 -7.82
C LYS A 58 0.85 -5.08 -6.32
N PHE A 59 1.82 -4.46 -5.65
CA PHE A 59 1.97 -4.55 -4.20
C PHE A 59 0.75 -3.96 -3.48
N ALA A 60 0.29 -2.76 -3.88
CA ALA A 60 -0.89 -2.13 -3.30
C ALA A 60 -2.15 -3.01 -3.42
N ASN A 61 -2.42 -3.57 -4.61
CA ASN A 61 -3.53 -4.50 -4.80
C ASN A 61 -3.40 -5.79 -3.97
N SER A 62 -2.19 -6.34 -3.90
CA SER A 62 -1.93 -7.55 -3.11
C SER A 62 -2.09 -7.30 -1.61
N LEU A 63 -1.76 -6.10 -1.14
CA LEU A 63 -1.99 -5.68 0.24
C LEU A 63 -3.50 -5.52 0.51
N LYS A 64 -4.26 -4.90 -0.41
CA LYS A 64 -5.73 -4.83 -0.32
C LYS A 64 -6.35 -6.22 -0.23
N LEU A 65 -5.90 -7.17 -1.06
CA LEU A 65 -6.36 -8.56 -0.99
C LEU A 65 -6.03 -9.22 0.36
N ARG A 66 -4.81 -9.02 0.89
CA ARG A 66 -4.44 -9.53 2.22
C ARG A 66 -5.35 -8.98 3.31
N MET A 67 -5.71 -7.70 3.23
CA MET A 67 -6.61 -7.05 4.19
C MET A 67 -8.05 -7.57 4.07
N ALA A 68 -8.54 -7.77 2.86
CA ALA A 68 -9.82 -8.43 2.60
C ALA A 68 -9.88 -9.82 3.25
N MET A 69 -8.85 -10.64 3.06
CA MET A 69 -8.76 -11.95 3.70
C MET A 69 -8.64 -11.87 5.22
N ARG A 70 -8.09 -10.78 5.77
CA ARG A 70 -7.97 -10.61 7.22
C ARG A 70 -9.33 -10.39 7.89
N ILE A 71 -10.21 -9.64 7.23
CA ILE A 71 -11.53 -9.26 7.77
C ILE A 71 -12.65 -10.25 7.39
N SER A 72 -12.35 -11.32 6.65
CA SER A 72 -13.35 -12.25 6.10
C SER A 72 -14.30 -12.84 7.15
N ASP A 73 -13.80 -13.11 8.36
CA ASP A 73 -14.60 -13.74 9.42
C ASP A 73 -15.51 -12.72 10.14
N VAL A 74 -15.11 -11.44 10.15
CA VAL A 74 -15.79 -10.38 10.91
C VAL A 74 -16.74 -9.56 10.02
N ALA A 75 -16.39 -9.40 8.75
CA ALA A 75 -17.10 -8.59 7.77
C ALA A 75 -17.05 -9.26 6.37
N PRO A 76 -17.68 -10.44 6.19
CA PRO A 76 -17.54 -11.26 4.99
C PRO A 76 -17.97 -10.56 3.70
N SER A 77 -19.04 -9.75 3.73
CA SER A 77 -19.51 -9.02 2.55
C SER A 77 -18.50 -7.96 2.09
N GLN A 78 -17.95 -7.17 3.03
CA GLN A 78 -16.91 -6.18 2.74
C GLN A 78 -15.64 -6.86 2.22
N ALA A 79 -15.25 -7.96 2.86
CA ALA A 79 -14.10 -8.77 2.45
C ALA A 79 -14.24 -9.26 0.99
N GLN A 80 -15.42 -9.76 0.62
CA GLN A 80 -15.69 -10.21 -0.74
C GLN A 80 -15.52 -9.07 -1.74
N THR A 81 -16.13 -7.91 -1.48
CA THR A 81 -16.01 -6.74 -2.36
C THR A 81 -14.56 -6.33 -2.56
N TRP A 82 -13.79 -6.17 -1.47
CA TRP A 82 -12.39 -5.77 -1.58
C TRP A 82 -11.50 -6.80 -2.28
N ALA A 83 -11.77 -8.09 -2.09
CA ALA A 83 -11.05 -9.16 -2.76
C ALA A 83 -11.33 -9.18 -4.27
N GLU A 84 -12.60 -9.02 -4.67
CA GLU A 84 -13.01 -8.98 -6.08
C GLU A 84 -12.45 -7.73 -6.79
N GLU A 85 -12.47 -6.58 -6.13
CA GLU A 85 -11.86 -5.34 -6.64
C GLU A 85 -10.35 -5.49 -6.82
N ALA A 86 -9.65 -6.05 -5.83
CA ALA A 86 -8.20 -6.29 -5.94
C ALA A 86 -7.86 -7.28 -7.06
N ALA A 87 -8.65 -8.33 -7.23
CA ALA A 87 -8.43 -9.35 -8.26
C ALA A 87 -8.75 -8.87 -9.69
N SER A 88 -9.71 -7.95 -9.84
CA SER A 88 -10.13 -7.41 -11.14
C SER A 88 -9.37 -6.13 -11.56
N HIS A 89 -8.59 -5.54 -10.65
CA HIS A 89 -7.84 -4.32 -10.93
C HIS A 89 -6.82 -4.52 -12.08
N PRO A 90 -6.73 -3.60 -13.07
CA PRO A 90 -5.85 -3.77 -14.24
C PRO A 90 -4.36 -3.94 -13.94
N ALA A 91 -3.87 -3.33 -12.85
CA ALA A 91 -2.49 -3.50 -12.41
C ALA A 91 -2.15 -4.94 -11.98
N GLY A 92 -3.16 -5.74 -11.61
CA GLY A 92 -3.00 -7.11 -11.16
C GLY A 92 -2.45 -7.26 -9.73
N LEU A 93 -2.13 -8.50 -9.39
CA LEU A 93 -1.57 -8.93 -8.11
C LEU A 93 -0.11 -9.35 -8.26
N ILE A 94 0.58 -9.54 -7.14
CA ILE A 94 1.85 -10.25 -7.07
C ILE A 94 1.58 -11.73 -7.35
N THR A 95 2.19 -12.24 -8.40
CA THR A 95 2.01 -13.60 -8.93
C THR A 95 3.31 -14.38 -9.05
N ASP A 96 4.45 -13.68 -9.07
CA ASP A 96 5.78 -14.28 -9.09
C ASP A 96 6.67 -13.75 -7.95
N ASN A 97 7.67 -14.55 -7.56
CA ASN A 97 8.60 -14.18 -6.49
C ASN A 97 9.42 -12.92 -6.84
N SER A 98 9.72 -12.69 -8.12
CA SER A 98 10.43 -11.48 -8.58
C SER A 98 9.65 -10.18 -8.35
N GLU A 99 8.34 -10.27 -8.09
CA GLU A 99 7.46 -9.13 -7.82
C GLU A 99 7.29 -8.87 -6.31
N SER A 100 7.94 -9.68 -5.46
CA SER A 100 7.82 -9.58 -4.00
C SER A 100 8.50 -8.32 -3.47
N ALA A 101 7.78 -7.55 -2.64
CA ALA A 101 8.36 -6.41 -1.93
C ALA A 101 9.35 -6.91 -0.86
N SER A 102 10.64 -6.76 -1.13
CA SER A 102 11.72 -7.11 -0.20
C SER A 102 12.67 -5.93 -0.06
N LEU A 103 13.00 -5.58 1.19
CA LEU A 103 14.04 -4.59 1.45
C LEU A 103 15.40 -5.26 1.32
N VAL A 104 16.21 -4.80 0.38
CA VAL A 104 17.60 -5.22 0.25
C VAL A 104 18.46 -4.33 1.13
N PHE A 105 19.01 -4.91 2.20
CA PHE A 105 19.97 -4.21 3.07
C PHE A 105 21.28 -3.97 2.32
N LEU A 106 21.76 -2.73 2.34
CA LEU A 106 23.02 -2.36 1.69
C LEU A 106 24.19 -2.78 2.58
N SER A 107 25.33 -3.12 1.98
CA SER A 107 26.51 -3.61 2.71
C SER A 107 27.26 -2.55 3.54
N GLY A 108 26.63 -1.42 3.87
CA GLY A 108 27.18 -0.34 4.71
C GLY A 108 26.09 0.36 5.54
N SER A 109 26.47 0.88 6.72
CA SER A 109 25.57 1.66 7.60
C SER A 109 24.87 2.81 6.85
N PRO A 110 23.59 3.14 7.18
CA PRO A 110 22.81 2.74 8.35
C PRO A 110 21.79 1.60 8.12
N ASN A 111 21.75 0.98 6.94
CA ASN A 111 20.72 0.01 6.56
C ASN A 111 21.30 -1.42 6.47
N GLN A 112 21.85 -1.92 7.59
CA GLN A 112 22.15 -3.35 7.81
C GLN A 112 20.90 -4.11 8.26
#